data_AF-A0A660M2B4-F1
#
_entry.id   AF-A0A660M2B4-F1
#
_cell.length_a   1.000
_cell.length_b   1.000
_cell.length_c   1.000
_cell.angle_alpha   90.00
_cell.angle_beta   90.00
_cell.angle_gamma   90.00
#
_symmetry.space_group_name_H-M   'P 1'
#
loop_
_entity.id
_entity.type
_entity.pdbx_description
1 polymer ?
#
loop_
_entity_poly.entity_id
_entity_poly.type
_entity_poly.pdbx_seq_one_letter_code
_entity_poly.pdbx_strand_id
1 'polypeptide(L)'
;MSDSIKEGIASVLVFIFVIGLIALGVYVFSPHHDNSSNKQAGHSQNRKSSPSGITNPSSRHYDSGDTNESEDNDNDNDNDVYYANCSEARANGAESIREGEPGYREELDRDGDGIACEPWHGR
;
A
#
# COMPACT_ATOMS: atom_id res chain seq x y z
N MET A 1 39.33 18.16 38.14
CA MET A 1 38.09 18.23 37.34
C MET A 1 38.51 18.62 35.94
N SER A 2 38.38 17.84 34.89
CA SER A 2 37.05 17.52 34.35
C SER A 2 37.09 16.47 33.22
N ASP A 3 38.20 15.79 32.96
CA ASP A 3 38.31 14.94 31.77
C ASP A 3 37.49 13.65 31.87
N SER A 4 37.46 13.00 33.05
CA SER A 4 36.57 11.86 33.31
C SER A 4 35.08 12.24 33.27
N ILE A 5 34.75 13.49 33.58
CA ILE A 5 33.39 14.02 33.54
C ILE A 5 32.98 14.32 32.09
N LYS A 6 33.93 14.72 31.24
CA LYS A 6 33.70 15.05 29.83
C LYS A 6 33.35 13.81 29.00
N GLU A 7 34.03 12.69 29.25
CA GLU A 7 33.72 11.41 28.59
C GLU A 7 32.40 10.79 29.10
N GLY A 8 32.14 10.89 30.42
CA GLY A 8 30.88 10.44 31.01
C GLY A 8 29.66 11.21 30.49
N ILE A 9 29.77 12.54 30.38
CA ILE A 9 28.68 13.39 29.87
C ILE A 9 28.44 13.13 28.38
N ALA A 10 29.49 13.00 27.58
CA ALA A 10 29.35 12.68 26.16
C ALA A 10 28.60 11.35 25.95
N SER A 11 28.94 10.32 26.76
CA SER A 11 28.23 9.04 26.73
C SER A 11 26.75 9.19 27.11
N VAL A 12 26.44 9.90 28.20
CA VAL A 12 25.06 10.12 28.66
C VAL A 12 24.22 10.87 27.62
N LEU A 13 24.77 11.90 26.99
CA LEU A 13 24.07 12.67 25.96
C LEU A 13 23.79 11.83 24.71
N VAL A 14 24.72 10.97 24.31
CA VAL A 14 24.51 10.04 23.20
C VAL A 14 23.42 9.02 23.56
N PHE A 15 23.41 8.46 24.76
CA PHE A 15 22.34 7.55 25.19
C PHE A 15 20.97 8.22 25.21
N ILE A 16 20.86 9.45 25.72
CA ILE A 16 19.60 10.20 25.72
C ILE A 16 19.14 10.46 24.28
N PHE A 17 20.05 10.83 23.39
CA PHE A 17 19.71 11.07 21.99
C PHE A 17 19.27 9.79 21.28
N VAL A 18 19.97 8.68 21.50
CA VAL A 18 19.61 7.36 20.92
C VAL A 18 18.26 6.88 21.46
N ILE A 19 18.03 6.94 22.77
CA ILE A 19 16.74 6.58 23.37
C ILE A 19 15.62 7.49 22.86
N GLY A 20 15.90 8.78 22.72
CA GLY A 20 14.97 9.77 22.17
C GLY A 20 14.60 9.47 20.72
N LEU A 21 15.56 9.12 19.86
CA LEU A 21 15.31 8.75 18.47
C LEU A 21 14.54 7.43 18.35
N ILE A 22 14.85 6.43 19.19
CA ILE A 22 14.11 5.16 19.23
C ILE A 22 12.67 5.40 19.69
N ALA A 23 12.46 6.18 20.76
CA ALA A 23 11.13 6.49 21.26
C ALA A 23 10.33 7.35 20.26
N LEU A 24 10.97 8.32 19.60
CA LEU A 24 10.36 9.12 18.54
C LEU A 24 10.00 8.25 17.33
N GLY A 25 10.89 7.33 16.95
CA GLY A 25 10.63 6.34 15.90
C GLY A 25 9.41 5.49 16.24
N VAL A 26 9.36 4.91 17.43
CA VAL A 26 8.19 4.15 17.91
C VAL A 26 6.94 5.03 17.96
N TYR A 27 7.02 6.29 18.36
CA TYR A 27 5.86 7.19 18.42
C TYR A 27 5.32 7.54 17.03
N VAL A 28 6.20 7.79 16.05
CA VAL A 28 5.82 8.06 14.66
C VAL A 28 5.31 6.81 13.96
N PHE A 29 5.87 5.64 14.30
CA PHE A 29 5.54 4.35 13.69
C PHE A 29 4.55 3.50 14.51
N SER A 30 4.01 4.01 15.61
CA SER A 30 2.97 3.31 16.38
C SER A 30 1.66 3.41 15.60
N PRO A 31 1.19 2.32 14.97
CA PRO A 31 -0.16 2.29 14.44
C PRO A 31 -1.06 2.25 15.67
N HIS A 32 -2.14 3.02 15.64
CA HIS A 32 -3.22 2.82 16.59
C HIS A 32 -3.70 1.37 16.43
N HIS A 33 -3.32 0.47 17.35
CA HIS A 33 -3.87 -0.88 17.37
C HIS A 33 -5.32 -0.77 17.87
N ASP A 34 -6.23 -0.49 16.94
CA ASP A 34 -7.65 -0.67 17.20
C ASP A 34 -7.90 -2.16 17.42
N ASN A 35 -8.12 -2.49 18.69
CA ASN A 35 -8.49 -3.81 19.13
C ASN A 35 -9.96 -4.06 18.77
N SER A 36 -10.24 -4.29 17.48
CA SER A 36 -11.57 -4.65 17.01
C SER A 36 -11.78 -6.15 17.18
N SER A 37 -11.90 -6.55 18.45
CA SER A 37 -12.46 -7.83 18.81
C SER A 37 -13.95 -7.85 18.45
N ASN A 38 -14.31 -8.81 17.60
CA ASN A 38 -15.63 -9.47 17.52
C ASN A 38 -16.74 -8.76 16.73
N LYS A 39 -17.05 -9.28 15.53
CA LYS A 39 -18.38 -9.86 15.26
C LYS A 39 -18.40 -10.77 14.04
N GLN A 40 -18.78 -12.01 14.30
CA GLN A 40 -19.27 -12.98 13.33
C GLN A 40 -20.54 -12.48 12.61
N ALA A 41 -20.77 -13.09 11.45
CA ALA A 41 -22.06 -13.55 10.91
C ALA A 41 -22.54 -12.84 9.64
N GLY A 42 -22.30 -13.53 8.52
CA GLY A 42 -23.33 -13.85 7.53
C GLY A 42 -23.82 -12.72 6.63
N HIS A 43 -23.47 -12.82 5.34
CA HIS A 43 -24.51 -12.78 4.32
C HIS A 43 -24.16 -13.70 3.15
N SER A 44 -24.83 -14.85 3.14
CA SER A 44 -25.28 -15.53 1.93
C SER A 44 -25.94 -14.49 1.00
N GLN A 45 -25.69 -14.58 -0.31
CA GLN A 45 -26.70 -14.85 -1.35
C GLN A 45 -26.09 -14.62 -2.75
N ASN A 46 -25.82 -15.74 -3.42
CA ASN A 46 -25.89 -15.95 -4.86
C ASN A 46 -26.86 -15.00 -5.58
N ARG A 47 -26.42 -14.31 -6.65
CA ARG A 47 -27.29 -13.90 -7.77
C ARG A 47 -26.47 -13.61 -9.04
N LYS A 48 -26.36 -14.67 -9.83
CA LYS A 48 -26.20 -14.68 -11.28
C LYS A 48 -27.22 -13.75 -11.95
N SER A 49 -26.77 -12.78 -12.73
CA SER A 49 -27.60 -12.14 -13.78
C SER A 49 -26.71 -11.42 -14.80
N SER A 50 -26.44 -12.09 -15.91
CA SER A 50 -26.12 -11.43 -17.18
C SER A 50 -27.36 -10.72 -17.71
N PRO A 51 -27.19 -9.56 -18.37
CA PRO A 51 -27.94 -9.30 -19.59
C PRO A 51 -27.01 -8.87 -20.73
N SER A 52 -27.24 -9.49 -21.88
CA SER A 52 -26.63 -9.22 -23.18
C SER A 52 -26.85 -7.78 -23.66
N GLY A 53 -25.84 -7.19 -24.32
CA GLY A 53 -25.98 -5.87 -24.97
C GLY A 53 -24.78 -5.46 -25.84
N ILE A 54 -24.73 -5.99 -27.07
CA ILE A 54 -24.37 -5.29 -28.33
C ILE A 54 -22.96 -4.64 -28.45
N THR A 55 -22.07 -5.40 -29.10
CA THR A 55 -20.98 -5.03 -30.04
C THR A 55 -20.46 -3.58 -30.11
N ASN A 56 -19.18 -3.40 -29.81
CA ASN A 56 -18.28 -2.61 -30.66
C ASN A 56 -16.85 -3.20 -30.64
N PRO A 57 -16.32 -3.68 -31.79
CA PRO A 57 -14.98 -4.23 -31.88
C PRO A 57 -13.97 -3.11 -32.14
N SER A 58 -13.10 -2.82 -31.17
CA SER A 58 -11.84 -2.12 -31.46
C SER A 58 -10.68 -3.01 -31.01
N SER A 59 -10.41 -3.98 -31.88
CA SER A 59 -9.21 -4.80 -31.89
C SER A 59 -7.96 -3.93 -31.92
N ARG A 60 -7.29 -3.77 -30.79
CA ARG A 60 -5.83 -3.69 -30.79
C ARG A 60 -5.33 -5.12 -30.64
N HIS A 61 -5.03 -5.69 -31.80
CA HIS A 61 -4.36 -6.96 -31.95
C HIS A 61 -2.97 -6.84 -31.30
N TYR A 62 -2.83 -7.41 -30.11
CA TYR A 62 -1.52 -7.79 -29.60
C TYR A 62 -1.22 -9.18 -30.14
N ASP A 63 -0.14 -9.25 -30.92
CA ASP A 63 0.50 -10.47 -31.38
C ASP A 63 1.17 -11.11 -30.16
N SER A 64 0.51 -12.11 -29.58
CA SER A 64 1.05 -12.83 -28.42
C SER A 64 2.11 -13.79 -28.94
N GLY A 65 3.37 -13.33 -28.86
CA GLY A 65 4.54 -14.18 -28.97
C GLY A 65 4.45 -15.29 -27.92
N ASP A 66 4.49 -16.52 -28.42
CA ASP A 66 4.60 -17.75 -27.65
C ASP A 66 5.87 -17.70 -26.80
N THR A 67 5.72 -17.52 -25.49
CA THR A 67 6.74 -17.83 -24.50
C THR A 67 6.07 -18.59 -23.36
N ASN A 68 5.99 -19.90 -23.55
CA ASN A 68 6.06 -20.83 -22.44
C ASN A 68 7.44 -20.69 -21.78
N GLU A 69 7.52 -19.85 -20.76
CA GLU A 69 8.41 -20.07 -19.64
C GLU A 69 7.71 -19.49 -18.42
N SER A 70 7.10 -20.41 -17.69
CA SER A 70 6.70 -20.28 -16.30
C SER A 70 7.88 -19.76 -15.48
N GLU A 71 7.89 -18.46 -15.26
CA GLU A 71 8.46 -17.88 -14.06
C GLU A 71 7.30 -17.71 -13.08
N ASP A 72 7.18 -18.68 -12.17
CA ASP A 72 6.53 -18.47 -10.88
C ASP A 72 7.24 -17.27 -10.22
N ASN A 73 6.78 -16.06 -10.53
CA ASN A 73 7.10 -14.90 -9.72
C ASN A 73 6.21 -15.02 -8.50
N ASP A 74 6.75 -15.65 -7.46
CA ASP A 74 6.32 -15.55 -6.07
C ASP A 74 6.39 -14.09 -5.60
N ASN A 75 5.58 -13.21 -6.19
CA ASN A 75 5.31 -11.85 -5.74
C ASN A 75 4.08 -11.82 -4.83
N ASP A 76 3.96 -12.81 -3.95
CA ASP A 76 3.01 -12.75 -2.83
C ASP A 76 3.36 -11.60 -1.86
N ASN A 77 4.52 -10.95 -2.02
CA ASN A 77 4.97 -9.82 -1.21
C ASN A 77 4.70 -8.44 -1.84
N ASP A 78 4.23 -8.35 -3.09
CA ASP A 78 3.85 -7.06 -3.69
C ASP A 78 2.49 -6.57 -3.16
N ASN A 79 1.70 -7.48 -2.59
CA ASN A 79 0.45 -7.19 -1.91
C ASN A 79 0.63 -6.63 -0.48
N ASP A 80 1.87 -6.55 0.02
CA ASP A 80 2.13 -6.15 1.40
C ASP A 80 1.98 -4.63 1.61
N VAL A 81 1.93 -3.86 0.51
CA VAL A 81 1.66 -2.43 0.52
C VAL A 81 0.14 -2.22 0.48
N TYR A 82 -0.41 -1.71 1.58
CA TYR A 82 -1.84 -1.40 1.69
C TYR A 82 -2.06 0.08 2.01
N TYR A 83 -3.00 0.71 1.28
CA TYR A 83 -3.43 2.08 1.53
C TYR A 83 -4.94 2.13 1.76
N ALA A 84 -5.37 2.69 2.90
CA ALA A 84 -6.79 2.84 3.22
C ALA A 84 -7.49 3.85 2.30
N ASN A 85 -6.76 4.82 1.75
CA ASN A 85 -7.28 5.80 0.79
C ASN A 85 -6.15 6.49 0.01
N CYS A 86 -6.51 7.22 -1.05
CA CYS A 86 -5.54 7.94 -1.87
C CYS A 86 -4.85 9.13 -1.18
N SER A 87 -5.38 9.64 -0.06
CA SER A 87 -4.66 10.65 0.73
C SER A 87 -3.48 10.02 1.46
N GLU A 88 -3.66 8.82 2.01
CA GLU A 88 -2.59 8.04 2.63
C GLU A 88 -1.55 7.59 1.59
N ALA A 89 -1.99 7.09 0.43
CA ALA A 89 -1.09 6.70 -0.65
C ALA A 89 -0.18 7.86 -1.07
N ARG A 90 -0.76 9.05 -1.33
CA ARG A 90 0.02 10.25 -1.70
C ARG A 90 0.91 10.75 -0.57
N ALA A 91 0.50 10.64 0.69
CA ALA A 91 1.35 11.00 1.83
C ALA A 91 2.61 10.11 1.91
N ASN A 92 2.50 8.87 1.44
CA ASN A 92 3.61 7.92 1.32
C ASN A 92 4.33 8.00 -0.04
N GLY A 93 3.98 8.97 -0.90
CA GLY A 93 4.59 9.13 -2.23
C GLY A 93 4.10 8.14 -3.30
N ALA A 94 3.06 7.35 -3.00
CA ALA A 94 2.39 6.48 -3.96
C ALA A 94 1.30 7.27 -4.70
N GLU A 95 1.73 8.08 -5.66
CA GLU A 95 0.86 8.80 -6.60
C GLU A 95 0.83 8.07 -7.96
N SER A 96 -0.34 7.96 -8.57
CA SER A 96 -0.54 7.26 -9.87
C SER A 96 -0.13 5.77 -9.84
N ILE A 97 -0.74 4.98 -8.96
CA ILE A 97 -0.45 3.56 -8.79
C ILE A 97 -1.14 2.77 -9.90
N ARG A 98 -0.41 1.97 -10.67
CA ARG A 98 -0.96 1.20 -11.81
C ARG A 98 -1.40 -0.20 -11.40
N GLU A 99 -2.31 -0.77 -12.18
CA GLU A 99 -2.68 -2.18 -12.05
C GLU A 99 -1.43 -3.08 -12.11
N GLY A 100 -1.28 -3.95 -11.10
CA GLY A 100 -0.12 -4.81 -10.92
C GLY A 100 1.03 -4.21 -10.11
N GLU A 101 0.98 -2.93 -9.76
CA GLU A 101 1.95 -2.33 -8.83
C GLU A 101 1.55 -2.57 -7.36
N PRO A 102 2.54 -2.69 -6.45
CA PRO A 102 2.29 -2.75 -5.01
C PRO A 102 1.42 -1.58 -4.52
N GLY A 103 0.34 -1.90 -3.82
CA GLY A 103 -0.61 -0.90 -3.32
C GLY A 103 -1.72 -0.51 -4.29
N TYR A 104 -1.76 -1.10 -5.49
CA TYR A 104 -2.93 -0.97 -6.36
C TYR A 104 -4.11 -1.74 -5.79
N ARG A 105 -5.29 -1.12 -5.79
CA ARG A 105 -6.57 -1.81 -5.63
C ARG A 105 -7.62 -1.10 -6.45
N GLU A 106 -8.54 -1.88 -7.02
CA GLU A 106 -9.71 -1.38 -7.76
C GLU A 106 -10.52 -0.37 -6.93
N GLU A 107 -10.54 -0.50 -5.60
CA GLU A 107 -11.26 0.42 -4.72
C GLU A 107 -10.58 1.80 -4.56
N LEU A 108 -9.29 1.96 -4.92
CA LEU A 108 -8.59 3.25 -4.99
C LEU A 108 -8.77 3.92 -6.36
N ASP A 109 -9.03 3.12 -7.40
CA ASP A 109 -9.30 3.55 -8.75
C ASP A 109 -10.80 3.86 -8.89
N ARG A 110 -11.16 5.14 -8.74
CA ARG A 110 -12.57 5.55 -8.70
C ARG A 110 -13.25 5.42 -10.06
N ASP A 111 -12.49 5.51 -11.14
CA ASP A 111 -12.97 5.53 -12.52
C ASP A 111 -12.70 4.25 -13.30
N GLY A 112 -11.88 3.34 -12.76
CA GLY A 112 -11.68 1.99 -13.29
C GLY A 112 -10.83 1.97 -14.55
N ASP A 113 -9.89 2.90 -14.68
CA ASP A 113 -9.03 3.03 -15.86
C ASP A 113 -7.68 2.28 -15.70
N GLY A 114 -7.44 1.68 -14.54
CA GLY A 114 -6.23 0.96 -14.19
C GLY A 114 -5.17 1.83 -13.50
N ILE A 115 -5.49 3.07 -13.13
CA ILE A 115 -4.59 3.99 -12.42
C ILE A 115 -5.26 4.54 -11.16
N ALA A 116 -4.84 4.04 -10.01
CA ALA A 116 -5.30 4.51 -8.71
C ALA A 116 -4.60 5.80 -8.27
N CYS A 117 -5.33 6.62 -7.50
CA CYS A 117 -4.80 7.78 -6.76
C CYS A 117 -4.14 8.87 -7.60
N GLU A 118 -4.63 9.04 -8.83
CA GLU A 118 -4.21 10.10 -9.72
C GLU A 118 -4.30 11.49 -9.05
N PRO A 119 -3.34 12.39 -9.33
CA PRO A 119 -3.36 13.75 -8.81
C PRO A 119 -4.49 14.59 -9.42
N TRP A 120 -4.90 14.27 -10.66
CA TRP A 120 -5.99 14.95 -11.34
C TRP A 120 -7.27 14.19 -11.07
N HIS A 121 -8.19 14.81 -10.34
CA HIS A 121 -9.45 14.18 -9.97
C HIS A 121 -10.32 14.23 -11.24
N GLY A 122 -10.23 13.17 -12.05
CA GLY A 122 -10.80 13.10 -13.38
C GLY A 122 -12.31 12.93 -13.39
N ARG A 123 -13.02 14.07 -13.41
CA ARG A 123 -14.45 14.30 -13.72
C ARG A 123 -15.45 14.31 -12.57
#